data_AF-A0A6A0GYT0-F1
#
_entry.id   AF-A0A6A0GYT0-F1
#
_cell.length_a   1.000
_cell.length_b   1.000
_cell.length_c   1.000
_cell.angle_alpha   90.00
_cell.angle_beta   90.00
_cell.angle_gamma   90.00
#
_symmetry.space_group_name_H-M   'P 1'
#
loop_
_entity.id
_entity.type
_entity.pdbx_description
1 polymer ?
#
loop_
_entity_poly.entity_id
_entity_poly.type
_entity_poly.pdbx_seq_one_letter_code
_entity_poly.pdbx_strand_id
1 'polypeptide(L)'
;MLARPKSVGTVTLMSKNPFDPPVLDHNSLSHPDDFELMVKAAKASRRLGNAKIFRRALGAEPITKVSLHIYNKRDIETSLEC
;
A
#
# COMPACT_ATOMS: atom_id res chain seq x y z
N MET A 1 3.70 -4.58 5.22
CA MET A 1 3.05 -5.66 4.46
C MET A 1 1.62 -5.79 4.98
N LEU A 2 0.64 -5.89 4.08
CA LEU A 2 -0.76 -6.13 4.41
C LEU A 2 -1.06 -7.61 4.16
N ALA A 3 -1.05 -8.42 5.22
CA ALA A 3 -1.11 -9.88 5.10
C ALA A 3 -2.54 -10.44 5.01
N ARG A 4 -3.53 -9.69 5.49
CA ARG A 4 -4.95 -10.08 5.52
C ARG A 4 -5.81 -8.84 5.24
N PRO A 5 -5.89 -8.39 3.97
CA PRO A 5 -6.73 -7.26 3.61
C PRO A 5 -8.19 -7.55 3.93
N LYS A 6 -8.93 -6.52 4.36
CA LYS A 6 -10.38 -6.55 4.53
C LYS A 6 -11.12 -6.14 3.25
N SER A 7 -10.47 -5.43 2.34
CA SER A 7 -10.98 -5.14 1.00
C SER A 7 -11.40 -6.42 0.28
N VAL A 8 -12.62 -6.41 -0.26
CA VAL A 8 -13.18 -7.51 -1.05
C VAL A 8 -13.29 -7.08 -2.50
N GLY A 9 -12.69 -7.88 -3.38
CA GLY A 9 -12.74 -7.73 -4.83
C GLY A 9 -13.76 -8.63 -5.51
N THR A 10 -13.73 -8.63 -6.84
CA THR A 10 -14.59 -9.47 -7.69
C THR A 10 -13.78 -10.21 -8.75
N VAL A 11 -14.31 -11.36 -9.16
CA VAL A 11 -13.81 -12.15 -10.28
C VAL A 11 -14.98 -12.42 -11.20
N THR A 12 -14.88 -11.99 -12.46
CA THR A 12 -15.94 -12.19 -13.45
C THR A 12 -15.38 -12.83 -14.71
N LEU A 13 -16.22 -13.59 -15.42
CA LEU A 13 -15.83 -14.16 -16.71
C LEU A 13 -15.73 -13.05 -17.74
N MET A 14 -14.61 -12.99 -18.46
CA MET A 14 -14.44 -12.05 -19.57
C MET A 14 -15.32 -12.43 -20.76
N SER A 15 -15.50 -13.72 -21.01
CA SER A 15 -16.31 -14.25 -22.10
C SER A 15 -16.86 -15.65 -21.77
N LYS A 16 -17.55 -16.28 -22.73
CA LYS A 16 -18.00 -17.67 -22.61
C LYS A 16 -16.88 -18.69 -22.88
N ASN A 17 -15.73 -18.26 -23.42
CA ASN A 17 -14.61 -19.14 -23.70
C ASN A 17 -13.85 -19.46 -22.40
N PRO A 18 -13.75 -20.72 -21.95
CA PRO A 18 -13.07 -21.07 -20.70
C PRO A 18 -11.55 -20.87 -20.74
N PHE A 19 -10.97 -20.67 -21.93
CA PHE A 19 -9.55 -20.36 -22.10
C PHE A 19 -9.24 -18.86 -22.02
N ASP A 20 -10.27 -18.01 -22.06
CA ASP A 20 -10.06 -16.58 -21.84
C ASP A 20 -9.81 -16.32 -20.35
N PRO A 21 -8.87 -15.43 -20.00
CA PRO A 21 -8.62 -15.10 -18.60
C PRO A 21 -9.84 -14.40 -17.99
N PRO A 22 -10.14 -14.60 -16.69
CA PRO A 22 -11.17 -13.84 -16.02
C PRO A 22 -10.75 -12.38 -15.86
N VAL A 23 -11.74 -11.50 -15.65
CA VAL A 23 -11.51 -10.13 -15.19
C VAL A 23 -11.36 -10.14 -13.68
N LEU A 24 -10.26 -9.55 -13.18
CA LEU A 24 -9.95 -9.46 -11.76
C LEU A 24 -9.99 -8.00 -11.33
N ASP A 25 -10.91 -7.66 -10.44
CA ASP A 25 -10.90 -6.38 -9.74
C ASP A 25 -10.67 -6.63 -8.25
N HIS A 26 -9.51 -6.21 -7.75
CA HIS A 26 -9.12 -6.45 -6.36
C HIS A 26 -9.78 -5.47 -5.40
N ASN A 27 -10.35 -4.36 -5.90
CA ASN A 27 -10.90 -3.27 -5.09
C ASN A 27 -9.94 -2.88 -3.94
N SER A 28 -8.65 -2.74 -4.26
CA SER A 28 -7.59 -2.60 -3.25
C SER A 28 -7.71 -1.31 -2.46
N LEU A 29 -7.52 -1.39 -1.14
CA LEU A 29 -7.58 -0.27 -0.19
C LEU A 29 -8.97 0.38 -0.05
N SER A 30 -10.02 -0.25 -0.57
CA SER A 30 -11.41 0.18 -0.40
C SER A 30 -11.89 0.11 1.05
N HIS A 31 -11.35 -0.81 1.86
CA HIS A 31 -11.65 -0.84 3.29
C HIS A 31 -10.66 0.10 4.01
N PRO A 32 -11.14 1.07 4.82
CA PRO A 32 -10.27 2.07 5.46
C PRO A 32 -9.16 1.46 6.33
N ASP A 33 -9.44 0.37 7.03
CA ASP A 33 -8.45 -0.37 7.82
C ASP A 33 -7.21 -0.81 7.02
N ASP A 34 -7.38 -1.18 5.75
CA ASP A 34 -6.28 -1.66 4.91
C ASP A 34 -5.28 -0.54 4.62
N PHE A 35 -5.81 0.65 4.31
CA PHE A 35 -4.99 1.86 4.14
C PHE A 35 -4.31 2.26 5.45
N GLU A 36 -5.05 2.27 6.56
CA GLU A 36 -4.50 2.63 7.87
C GLU A 36 -3.37 1.67 8.29
N LEU A 37 -3.56 0.37 8.07
CA LEU A 37 -2.57 -0.66 8.37
C LEU A 37 -1.33 -0.52 7.48
N MET A 38 -1.49 -0.18 6.20
CA MET A 38 -0.38 0.15 5.31
C MET A 38 0.45 1.34 5.83
N VAL A 39 -0.20 2.42 6.27
CA VAL A 39 0.48 3.59 6.86
C VAL A 39 1.25 3.20 8.12
N LYS A 40 0.65 2.39 9.01
CA LYS A 40 1.31 1.87 10.21
C LYS A 40 2.54 1.03 9.84
N ALA A 41 2.41 0.15 8.86
CA ALA A 41 3.52 -0.67 8.38
C ALA A 41 4.65 0.16 7.78
N ALA A 42 4.34 1.19 6.98
CA ALA A 42 5.35 2.09 6.40
C ALA A 42 6.14 2.84 7.50
N LYS A 43 5.45 3.33 8.54
CA LYS A 43 6.10 3.95 9.70
C LYS A 43 7.00 2.96 10.45
N ALA A 44 6.56 1.72 10.62
CA ALA A 44 7.36 0.67 11.25
C ALA A 44 8.61 0.33 10.43
N SER A 45 8.48 0.15 9.11
CA SER A 45 9.61 -0.09 8.21
C SER A 45 10.62 1.06 8.24
N ARG A 46 10.16 2.31 8.25
CA ARG A 46 11.04 3.48 8.38
C ARG A 46 11.82 3.47 9.69
N ARG A 47 11.16 3.14 10.81
CA ARG A 47 11.83 2.99 12.11
C ARG A 47 12.89 1.89 12.07
N LEU A 48 12.57 0.74 11.47
CA LEU A 48 13.48 -0.38 11.32
C LEU A 48 14.69 0.00 10.45
N GLY A 49 14.48 0.56 9.26
CA GLY A 49 15.55 0.99 8.35
C GLY A 49 16.48 2.04 8.98
N ASN A 50 15.95 2.87 9.89
CA ASN A 50 16.76 3.85 10.63
C ASN A 50 17.47 3.29 11.87
N ALA A 51 17.39 1.98 12.14
CA ALA A 51 18.12 1.37 13.24
C ALA A 51 19.64 1.54 13.05
N LYS A 52 20.36 1.75 14.16
CA LYS A 52 21.81 2.03 14.13
C LYS A 52 22.63 0.92 13.48
N ILE A 53 22.16 -0.34 13.61
CA ILE A 53 22.87 -1.51 13.08
C ILE A 53 23.01 -1.45 11.56
N PHE A 54 21.98 -0.98 10.85
CA PHE A 54 22.03 -0.87 9.39
C PHE A 54 23.02 0.20 8.92
N ARG A 55 23.18 1.29 9.68
CA ARG A 55 24.23 2.28 9.40
C ARG A 55 25.62 1.70 9.58
N ARG A 56 25.83 0.96 10.68
CA ARG A 56 27.14 0.40 11.04
C ARG A 56 27.55 -0.77 10.14
N ALA A 57 26.61 -1.66 9.83
CA ALA A 57 26.89 -2.89 9.11
C ALA A 57 26.78 -2.75 7.58
N LEU A 58 25.88 -1.87 7.09
CA LEU A 58 25.57 -1.75 5.67
C LEU A 58 25.87 -0.36 5.08
N GLY A 59 26.37 0.59 5.88
CA GLY A 59 26.59 1.98 5.43
C GLY A 59 25.30 2.69 5.03
N ALA A 60 24.14 2.25 5.55
CA ALA A 60 22.84 2.80 5.15
C ALA A 60 22.66 4.24 5.63
N GLU A 61 22.15 5.11 4.75
CA GLU A 61 21.78 6.49 5.08
C GLU A 61 20.41 6.58 5.79
N PRO A 62 20.21 7.52 6.72
CA PRO A 62 18.94 7.66 7.43
C PRO A 62 17.83 8.21 6.52
N ILE A 63 16.66 7.57 6.60
CA ILE A 63 15.43 7.96 5.90
C ILE A 63 14.79 9.13 6.67
N THR A 64 15.14 10.36 6.30
CA THR A 64 14.78 11.60 7.02
C THR A 64 13.56 12.33 6.47
N LYS A 65 13.27 12.23 5.16
CA LYS A 65 12.09 12.82 4.52
C LYS A 65 11.25 11.74 3.85
N VAL A 66 9.94 11.74 4.11
CA VAL A 66 8.98 11.14 3.19
C VAL A 66 8.66 12.25 2.20
N SER A 67 9.28 12.21 1.04
CA SER A 67 8.97 13.11 -0.06
C SER A 67 7.58 12.76 -0.60
N LEU A 68 6.51 13.32 -0.04
CA LEU A 68 5.21 13.41 -0.70
C LEU A 68 5.31 14.43 -1.85
N HIS A 69 6.09 14.10 -2.88
CA HIS A 69 6.08 14.87 -4.14
C HIS A 69 5.15 14.24 -5.18
N ILE A 70 4.50 13.12 -4.82
CA ILE A 70 3.68 12.30 -5.72
C ILE A 70 2.17 12.45 -5.48
N TYR A 71 1.74 13.13 -4.42
CA TYR A 71 0.32 13.42 -4.19
C TYR A 71 0.13 14.86 -3.69
N ASN A 72 -0.74 15.60 -4.36
CA ASN A 72 -1.15 16.92 -3.93
C ASN A 72 -1.99 16.75 -2.66
N LYS A 73 -1.81 17.64 -1.68
CA LYS A 73 -2.51 17.56 -0.38
C LYS A 73 -4.05 17.51 -0.53
N ARG A 74 -4.57 18.10 -1.62
CA ARG A 74 -5.99 18.10 -2.01
C ARG A 74 -6.53 16.72 -2.43
N ASP A 75 -5.70 15.83 -2.97
CA ASP A 75 -6.12 14.52 -3.47
C ASP A 75 -6.36 13.51 -2.33
N ILE A 76 -5.76 13.77 -1.17
CA ILE A 76 -5.90 12.93 0.03
C ILE A 76 -7.24 13.19 0.72
N GLU A 77 -7.71 14.44 0.75
CA GLU A 77 -8.98 14.81 1.38
C GLU A 77 -10.19 14.33 0.56
N THR A 78 -10.10 14.32 -0.77
CA THR A 78 -11.17 13.81 -1.66
C THR A 78 -11.27 12.28 -1.68
N SER A 79 -10.21 11.56 -1.31
CA SER A 79 -10.23 10.08 -1.22
C SER A 79 -10.80 9.56 0.12
N LEU A 80 -11.07 10.46 1.08
CA LEU A 80 -11.63 10.14 2.39
C LEU A 80 -13.14 10.44 2.48
N GLU A 81 -13.76 10.94 1.41
CA GLU A 81 -15.20 11.23 1.31
C GLU A 81 -15.97 10.27 0.38
N CYS A 82 -15.35 9.17 -0.08
CA CYS A 82 -16.03 8.08 -0.79
C CYS A 82 -16.20 6.84 0.08
#